data_AF-A0A965S2W3-F1
#
_entry.id   AF-A0A965S2W3-F1
#
_cell.length_a   1.000
_cell.length_b   1.000
_cell.length_c   1.000
_cell.angle_alpha   90.00
_cell.angle_beta   90.00
_cell.angle_gamma   90.00
#
_symmetry.space_group_name_H-M   'P 1'
#
loop_
_entity.id
_entity.type
_entity.pdbx_description
1 polymer ?
#
loop_
_entity_poly.entity_id
_entity_poly.type
_entity_poly.pdbx_seq_one_letter_code
_entity_poly.pdbx_strand_id
1 'polypeptide(L)'
;MRRTNGNLTLANSQNGFVYQLRDNANNSTIGSSVNGTGSSITFTTGALSANTSFNILTTGPAPGSCTAVLASVVSISVSAIPTLNITNTTNTTVLTCTTPSIVLNASGANAYAWSGGLGAQAGATVTTPNTYTVTGTNAFGCSATSTITITQNT
;
A
#
# COMPACT_ATOMS: atom_id res chain seq x y z
N MET A 1 2.08 -10.51 -6.38
CA MET A 1 1.54 -9.98 -5.11
C MET A 1 2.72 -9.50 -4.27
N ARG A 2 3.01 -8.18 -4.25
CA ARG A 2 4.19 -7.67 -3.55
C ARG A 2 3.83 -7.50 -2.07
N ARG A 3 4.52 -8.27 -1.24
CA ARG A 3 4.35 -8.34 0.21
C ARG A 3 5.26 -7.29 0.86
N THR A 4 4.70 -6.29 1.54
CA THR A 4 5.50 -5.29 2.25
C THR A 4 5.78 -5.84 3.65
N ASN A 5 7.05 -6.05 3.99
CA ASN A 5 7.45 -6.40 5.35
C ASN A 5 7.50 -5.10 6.17
N GLY A 6 6.74 -5.05 7.27
CA GLY A 6 6.82 -3.97 8.25
C GLY A 6 7.81 -4.33 9.35
N ASN A 7 8.76 -3.43 9.62
CA ASN A 7 9.58 -3.51 10.83
C ASN A 7 9.00 -2.55 11.85
N LEU A 8 8.69 -3.06 13.04
CA LEU A 8 8.25 -2.27 14.19
C LEU A 8 9.40 -2.16 15.18
N THR A 9 9.87 -0.95 15.46
CA THR A 9 10.89 -0.72 16.48
C THR A 9 10.25 -0.23 17.78
N LEU A 10 10.47 -0.97 18.85
CA LEU A 10 10.19 -0.54 20.21
C LEU A 10 11.48 0.03 20.79
N ALA A 11 11.54 1.36 20.95
CA ALA A 11 12.68 2.01 21.60
C ALA A 11 12.65 1.78 23.12
N ASN A 12 13.82 1.57 23.72
CA ASN A 12 14.01 1.48 25.18
C ASN A 12 13.26 0.32 25.87
N SER A 13 13.47 -0.92 25.43
CA SER A 13 12.94 -2.09 26.16
C SER A 13 13.50 -2.15 27.59
N GLN A 14 12.70 -2.60 28.56
CA GLN A 14 13.13 -2.68 29.96
C GLN A 14 13.74 -4.05 30.27
N ASN A 15 14.89 -4.08 30.94
CA ASN A 15 15.55 -5.32 31.32
C ASN A 15 14.65 -6.16 32.25
N GLY A 16 14.55 -7.46 32.00
CA GLY A 16 13.71 -8.37 32.78
C GLY A 16 12.23 -8.41 32.38
N PHE A 17 11.81 -7.61 31.41
CA PHE A 17 10.47 -7.71 30.80
C PHE A 17 10.52 -8.52 29.52
N VAL A 18 9.44 -9.23 29.22
CA VAL A 18 9.27 -9.98 27.97
C VAL A 18 8.25 -9.27 27.09
N TYR A 19 8.59 -9.07 25.82
CA TYR A 19 7.75 -8.37 24.85
C TYR A 19 7.29 -9.32 23.75
N GLN A 20 5.98 -9.30 23.45
CA GLN A 20 5.38 -10.09 22.38
C GLN A 20 4.57 -9.20 21.46
N LEU A 21 4.91 -9.20 20.17
CA LEU A 21 4.10 -8.56 19.14
C LEU A 21 2.79 -9.35 18.94
N ARG A 22 1.67 -8.65 18.86
CA ARG A 22 0.35 -9.24 18.60
C ARG A 22 -0.46 -8.42 17.61
N ASP A 23 -1.36 -9.11 16.91
CA ASP A 23 -2.41 -8.47 16.11
C ASP A 23 -3.39 -7.72 17.02
N ASN A 24 -3.74 -6.49 16.66
CA ASN A 24 -4.61 -5.66 17.49
C ASN A 24 -6.08 -6.07 17.46
N ALA A 25 -6.55 -6.73 16.39
CA ALA A 25 -7.94 -7.13 16.27
C ALA A 25 -8.27 -8.35 17.14
N ASN A 26 -7.35 -9.29 17.29
CA ASN A 26 -7.61 -10.58 17.96
C ASN A 26 -6.56 -11.01 18.99
N ASN A 27 -5.53 -10.20 19.25
CA ASN A 27 -4.42 -10.53 20.16
C ASN A 27 -3.64 -11.81 19.78
N SER A 28 -3.73 -12.27 18.54
CA SER A 28 -2.92 -13.38 18.05
C SER A 28 -1.44 -12.98 18.06
N THR A 29 -0.58 -13.86 18.54
CA THR A 29 0.86 -13.62 18.65
C THR A 29 1.53 -13.68 17.29
N ILE A 30 2.41 -12.71 17.01
CA ILE A 30 3.18 -12.61 15.76
C ILE A 30 4.66 -12.74 16.08
N GLY A 31 5.28 -13.80 15.57
CA GLY A 31 6.67 -14.14 15.89
C GLY A 31 6.87 -14.54 17.34
N SER A 32 8.13 -14.73 17.73
CA SER A 32 8.51 -15.10 19.08
C SER A 32 8.55 -13.90 20.03
N SER A 33 8.44 -14.17 21.32
CA SER A 33 8.68 -13.18 22.35
C SER A 33 10.17 -12.81 22.41
N VAL A 34 10.45 -11.57 22.78
CA VAL A 34 11.81 -11.02 22.89
C VAL A 34 12.01 -10.48 24.30
N ASN A 35 13.12 -10.84 24.93
CA ASN A 35 13.50 -10.28 26.23
C ASN A 35 13.96 -8.84 26.06
N GLY A 36 13.46 -7.96 26.92
CA GLY A 36 13.96 -6.60 27.05
C GLY A 36 15.36 -6.60 27.65
N THR A 37 16.22 -5.77 27.07
CA THR A 37 17.64 -5.68 27.44
C THR A 37 18.09 -4.25 27.75
N GLY A 38 17.17 -3.28 27.82
CA GLY A 38 17.53 -1.85 27.87
C GLY A 38 17.65 -1.22 26.48
N SER A 39 17.70 -2.02 25.41
CA SER A 39 17.92 -1.57 24.03
C SER A 39 16.64 -1.56 23.19
N SER A 40 16.71 -1.05 21.97
CA SER A 40 15.61 -1.13 21.00
C SER A 40 15.37 -2.57 20.56
N ILE A 41 14.11 -3.00 20.55
CA ILE A 41 13.69 -4.29 19.97
C ILE A 41 13.06 -4.01 18.61
N THR A 42 13.45 -4.78 17.59
CA THR A 42 12.81 -4.74 16.27
C THR A 42 11.97 -6.00 16.08
N PHE A 43 10.66 -5.83 15.93
CA PHE A 43 9.76 -6.90 15.52
C PHE A 43 9.53 -6.84 14.02
N THR A 44 9.58 -8.00 13.37
CA THR A 44 9.17 -8.13 11.97
C THR A 44 7.73 -8.63 11.93
N THR A 45 6.81 -7.87 11.35
CA THR A 45 5.41 -8.28 11.20
C THR A 45 5.21 -9.37 10.15
N GLY A 46 6.32 -9.78 9.51
CA GLY A 46 6.29 -10.53 8.28
C GLY A 46 5.60 -9.73 7.17
N ALA A 47 5.25 -10.47 6.13
CA ALA A 47 4.60 -9.92 4.97
C ALA A 47 3.10 -9.73 5.20
N LEU A 48 2.64 -8.48 5.12
CA LEU A 48 1.24 -8.13 5.30
C LEU A 48 0.52 -7.98 3.95
N SER A 49 -0.75 -8.39 3.92
CA SER A 49 -1.63 -8.33 2.73
C SER A 49 -2.80 -7.35 2.88
N ALA A 50 -2.95 -6.72 4.04
CA ALA A 50 -3.99 -5.74 4.36
C ALA A 50 -3.50 -4.81 5.48
N ASN A 51 -4.19 -3.69 5.69
CA ASN A 51 -3.95 -2.81 6.83
C ASN A 51 -4.11 -3.59 8.14
N THR A 52 -3.06 -3.61 8.96
CA THR A 52 -3.07 -4.34 10.24
C THR A 52 -2.51 -3.44 11.33
N SER A 53 -3.24 -3.32 12.42
CA SER A 53 -2.75 -2.64 13.62
C SER A 53 -2.13 -3.67 14.55
N PHE A 54 -1.05 -3.29 15.26
CA PHE A 54 -0.38 -4.17 16.19
C PHE A 54 -0.38 -3.58 17.60
N ASN A 55 -0.42 -4.47 18.59
CA ASN A 55 -0.12 -4.12 19.97
C ASN A 55 1.03 -4.98 20.49
N ILE A 56 1.72 -4.47 21.51
CA ILE A 56 2.81 -5.20 22.17
C ILE A 56 2.34 -5.56 23.57
N LEU A 57 2.30 -6.86 23.86
CA LEU A 57 2.13 -7.38 25.20
C LEU A 57 3.48 -7.33 25.93
N THR A 58 3.48 -6.77 27.13
CA THR A 58 4.64 -6.75 28.01
C THR A 58 4.34 -7.56 29.27
N THR A 59 5.22 -8.49 29.60
CA THR A 59 5.11 -9.35 30.80
C THR A 59 6.28 -9.06 31.73
N GLY A 60 5.99 -8.66 32.96
CA GLY A 60 7.00 -8.36 33.98
C GLY A 60 7.63 -9.60 34.64
N PRO A 61 8.77 -9.43 35.33
CA PRO A 61 9.43 -10.51 36.06
C PRO A 61 8.66 -10.91 37.34
N ALA A 62 8.73 -12.20 37.70
CA ALA A 62 8.17 -12.73 38.95
C ALA A 62 8.75 -12.02 40.20
N PRO A 63 8.03 -11.92 41.33
CA PRO A 63 6.85 -12.69 41.74
C PRO A 63 5.49 -12.03 41.41
N GLY A 64 5.50 -10.81 40.87
CA GLY A 64 4.30 -10.11 40.40
C GLY A 64 4.24 -10.15 38.88
N SER A 65 3.63 -11.19 38.30
CA SER A 65 3.43 -11.31 36.85
C SER A 65 2.35 -10.35 36.35
N CYS A 66 2.54 -9.05 36.57
CA CYS A 66 1.71 -8.02 35.96
C CYS A 66 1.94 -8.07 34.45
N THR A 67 0.87 -8.38 33.73
CA THR A 67 0.80 -8.23 32.28
C THR A 67 0.20 -6.87 31.99
N ALA A 68 0.92 -6.05 31.22
CA ALA A 68 0.45 -4.77 30.75
C ALA A 68 0.54 -4.74 29.22
N VAL A 69 -0.53 -4.30 28.57
CA VAL A 69 -0.48 -3.97 27.14
C VAL A 69 0.02 -2.54 27.05
N LEU A 70 1.10 -2.32 26.30
CA LEU A 70 1.57 -0.95 26.09
C LEU A 70 0.47 -0.16 25.38
N ALA A 71 0.07 0.99 25.96
CA ALA A 71 -0.97 1.86 25.41
C ALA A 71 -0.58 2.52 24.06
N SER A 72 0.70 2.40 23.67
CA SER A 72 1.18 2.88 22.37
C SER A 72 0.83 1.85 21.29
N VAL A 73 -0.36 1.98 20.72
CA VAL A 73 -0.74 1.23 19.51
C VAL A 73 0.11 1.75 18.36
N VAL A 74 0.87 0.86 17.70
CA VAL A 74 1.57 1.21 16.47
C VAL A 74 0.79 0.60 15.30
N SER A 75 0.11 1.48 14.56
CA SER A 75 -0.59 1.11 13.34
C SER A 75 0.40 1.10 12.17
N ILE A 76 0.59 -0.06 11.55
CA ILE A 76 1.30 -0.15 10.27
C ILE A 76 0.23 -0.18 9.19
N SER A 77 0.06 0.94 8.49
CA SER A 77 -0.79 0.98 7.30
C SER A 77 -0.08 0.27 6.14
N VAL A 78 -0.62 -0.86 5.73
CA VAL A 78 -0.15 -1.61 4.57
C VAL A 78 -0.93 -1.11 3.39
N SER A 79 -0.35 -0.14 2.70
CA SER A 79 -1.03 0.48 1.58
C SER A 79 -1.28 -0.54 0.47
N ALA A 80 -2.56 -0.79 0.17
CA ALA A 80 -2.94 -1.63 -0.94
C ALA A 80 -2.52 -0.97 -2.26
N ILE A 81 -2.04 -1.78 -3.21
CA ILE A 81 -1.78 -1.33 -4.57
C ILE A 81 -3.10 -0.75 -5.13
N PRO A 82 -3.10 0.47 -5.70
CA PRO A 82 -4.32 1.05 -6.26
C PRO A 82 -4.87 0.17 -7.39
N THR A 83 -6.19 -0.07 -7.39
CA THR A 83 -6.87 -0.76 -8.50
C THR A 83 -7.19 0.26 -9.58
N LEU A 84 -6.35 0.34 -10.61
CA LEU A 84 -6.54 1.27 -11.72
C LEU A 84 -7.56 0.75 -12.74
N ASN A 85 -8.43 1.66 -13.18
CA ASN A 85 -9.32 1.43 -14.31
C ASN A 85 -9.15 2.56 -15.35
N ILE A 86 -9.25 2.21 -16.63
CA ILE A 86 -9.32 3.18 -17.74
C ILE A 86 -10.73 3.10 -18.34
N THR A 87 -11.46 4.21 -18.29
CA THR A 87 -12.75 4.35 -18.96
C THR A 87 -12.56 5.12 -20.26
N ASN A 88 -12.97 4.53 -21.38
CA ASN A 88 -13.04 5.20 -22.68
C ASN A 88 -14.40 5.89 -22.83
N THR A 89 -14.44 7.22 -22.75
CA THR A 89 -15.70 7.98 -22.81
C THR A 89 -16.17 8.25 -24.23
N THR A 90 -15.28 8.08 -25.21
CA THR A 90 -15.58 8.18 -26.64
C THR A 90 -16.20 6.91 -27.23
N ASN A 91 -16.25 5.80 -26.47
CA ASN A 91 -16.84 4.51 -26.88
C ASN A 91 -16.26 3.91 -28.16
N THR A 92 -15.05 4.29 -28.55
CA THR A 92 -14.28 3.69 -29.66
C THR A 92 -12.80 3.71 -29.35
N THR A 93 -12.08 2.67 -29.77
CA THR A 93 -10.61 2.59 -29.70
C THR A 93 -9.95 2.85 -31.06
N VAL A 94 -10.72 3.28 -32.05
CA VAL A 94 -10.26 3.51 -33.43
C VAL A 94 -10.42 4.98 -33.79
N LEU A 95 -9.31 5.64 -34.07
CA LEU A 95 -9.27 6.99 -34.64
C LEU A 95 -9.67 6.94 -36.11
N THR A 96 -10.46 7.91 -36.54
CA THR A 96 -10.93 8.07 -37.93
C THR A 96 -10.92 9.55 -38.31
N CYS A 97 -11.17 9.87 -39.58
CA CYS A 97 -11.33 11.26 -40.01
C CYS A 97 -12.51 11.98 -39.33
N THR A 98 -13.53 11.23 -38.90
CA THR A 98 -14.71 11.76 -38.17
C THR A 98 -14.52 11.75 -36.65
N THR A 99 -13.61 10.93 -36.14
CA THR A 99 -13.25 10.83 -34.72
C THR A 99 -11.74 11.03 -34.57
N PRO A 100 -11.26 12.28 -34.63
CA PRO A 100 -9.83 12.59 -34.61
C PRO A 100 -9.19 12.45 -33.21
N SER A 101 -10.01 12.26 -32.17
CA SER A 101 -9.53 12.13 -30.79
C SER A 101 -10.37 11.16 -29.98
N ILE A 102 -9.72 10.45 -29.06
CA ILE A 102 -10.32 9.53 -28.09
C ILE A 102 -10.07 10.08 -26.68
N VAL A 103 -11.12 10.14 -25.86
CA VAL A 103 -11.04 10.65 -24.49
C VAL A 103 -11.05 9.49 -23.51
N LEU A 104 -10.04 9.46 -22.66
CA LEU A 104 -9.80 8.45 -21.64
C LEU A 104 -9.88 9.10 -20.27
N ASN A 105 -10.39 8.35 -19.29
CA ASN A 105 -10.40 8.74 -17.90
C ASN A 105 -9.86 7.62 -17.02
N ALA A 106 -8.79 7.87 -16.28
CA ALA A 106 -8.26 6.95 -15.29
C ALA A 106 -8.91 7.17 -13.92
N SER A 107 -9.15 6.07 -13.20
CA SER A 107 -9.67 6.10 -11.84
C SER A 107 -8.99 5.06 -10.95
N GLY A 108 -9.10 5.22 -9.62
CA GLY A 108 -8.58 4.27 -8.64
C GLY A 108 -7.22 4.63 -8.03
N ALA A 109 -6.69 5.83 -8.31
CA ALA A 109 -5.47 6.36 -7.69
C ALA A 109 -5.62 7.83 -7.27
N ASN A 110 -4.63 8.36 -6.54
CA ASN A 110 -4.59 9.76 -6.11
C ASN A 110 -3.84 10.66 -7.11
N ALA A 111 -2.82 10.12 -7.77
CA ALA A 111 -2.04 10.78 -8.80
C ALA A 111 -1.93 9.88 -10.04
N TYR A 112 -1.84 10.47 -11.22
CA TYR A 112 -1.75 9.76 -12.49
C TYR A 112 -0.56 10.25 -13.30
N ALA A 113 -0.02 9.38 -14.15
CA ALA A 113 1.01 9.72 -15.14
C ALA A 113 0.78 8.88 -16.38
N TRP A 114 0.40 9.52 -17.48
CA TRP A 114 0.14 8.87 -18.75
C TRP A 114 1.41 8.83 -19.61
N SER A 115 1.63 7.70 -20.30
CA SER A 115 2.66 7.58 -21.33
C SER A 115 2.29 8.40 -22.58
N GLY A 116 3.26 8.60 -23.48
CA GLY A 116 3.02 9.32 -24.74
C GLY A 116 2.81 10.83 -24.58
N GLY A 117 3.20 11.40 -23.44
CA GLY A 117 3.15 12.85 -23.22
C GLY A 117 1.77 13.42 -22.90
N LEU A 118 0.78 12.58 -22.53
CA LEU A 118 -0.59 13.03 -22.26
C LEU A 118 -0.75 13.75 -20.90
N GLY A 119 0.28 13.73 -20.05
CA GLY A 119 0.33 14.46 -18.79
C GLY A 119 -0.03 13.64 -17.55
N ALA A 120 -0.35 14.33 -16.46
CA ALA A 120 -0.51 13.77 -15.12
C ALA A 120 -1.95 13.86 -14.55
N GLN A 121 -2.92 14.20 -15.39
CA GLN A 121 -4.32 14.29 -15.01
C GLN A 121 -5.02 12.92 -15.12
N ALA A 122 -6.16 12.78 -14.44
CA ALA A 122 -7.01 11.59 -14.59
C ALA A 122 -7.55 11.47 -16.01
N GLY A 123 -7.97 12.59 -16.61
CA GLY A 123 -8.38 12.68 -18.00
C GLY A 123 -7.18 12.78 -18.95
N ALA A 124 -7.26 12.09 -20.09
CA ALA A 124 -6.28 12.15 -21.15
C ALA A 124 -6.96 12.12 -22.53
N THR A 125 -6.43 12.87 -23.50
CA THR A 125 -6.94 12.93 -24.87
C THR A 125 -5.90 12.39 -25.84
N VAL A 126 -6.26 11.32 -26.54
CA VAL A 126 -5.41 10.62 -27.50
C VAL A 126 -5.76 11.06 -28.92
N THR A 127 -4.77 11.43 -29.72
CA THR A 127 -4.93 11.82 -31.13
C THR A 127 -4.07 11.01 -32.10
N THR A 128 -3.22 10.12 -31.58
CA THR A 128 -2.36 9.25 -32.39
C THR A 128 -2.55 7.78 -32.00
N PRO A 129 -2.48 6.84 -32.96
CA PRO A 129 -2.58 5.42 -32.65
C PRO A 129 -1.33 4.97 -31.88
N ASN A 130 -1.52 4.46 -30.68
CA ASN A 130 -0.47 3.90 -29.83
C ASN A 130 -1.08 3.08 -28.69
N THR A 131 -0.24 2.35 -27.96
CA THR A 131 -0.57 1.78 -26.66
C THR A 131 -0.25 2.79 -25.56
N TYR A 132 -1.28 3.25 -24.87
CA TYR A 132 -1.17 4.19 -23.76
C TYR A 132 -1.20 3.46 -22.43
N THR A 133 -0.26 3.79 -21.55
CA THR A 133 -0.14 3.25 -20.20
C THR A 133 -0.36 4.38 -19.21
N VAL A 134 -1.28 4.19 -18.26
CA VAL A 134 -1.41 5.08 -17.11
C VAL A 134 -0.75 4.44 -15.90
N THR A 135 0.13 5.18 -15.24
CA THR A 135 0.66 4.85 -13.92
C THR A 135 -0.12 5.64 -12.89
N GLY A 136 -0.79 4.96 -11.96
CA GLY A 136 -1.52 5.58 -10.87
C GLY A 136 -0.82 5.35 -9.55
N THR A 137 -0.64 6.40 -8.76
CA THR A 137 -0.01 6.35 -7.43
C THR A 137 -1.02 6.75 -6.37
N ASN A 138 -1.10 5.98 -5.27
CA ASN A 138 -1.96 6.32 -4.15
C ASN A 138 -1.28 7.30 -3.18
N ALA A 139 -2.02 7.80 -2.18
CA ALA A 139 -1.53 8.75 -1.18
C ALA A 139 -0.32 8.26 -0.36
N PHE A 140 -0.03 6.97 -0.39
CA PHE A 140 1.07 6.33 0.35
C PHE A 140 2.23 5.94 -0.58
N GLY A 141 2.24 6.40 -1.83
CA GLY A 141 3.34 6.19 -2.78
C GLY A 141 3.35 4.82 -3.47
N CYS A 142 2.33 3.98 -3.29
CA CYS A 142 2.22 2.72 -4.04
C CYS A 142 1.65 2.96 -5.44
N SER A 143 2.30 2.40 -6.45
CA SER A 143 1.93 2.57 -7.86
C SER A 143 1.36 1.31 -8.49
N ALA A 144 0.39 1.47 -9.39
CA ALA A 144 -0.11 0.46 -10.31
C ALA A 144 -0.08 0.99 -11.75
N THR A 145 -0.25 0.11 -12.73
CA THR A 145 -0.36 0.49 -14.14
C THR A 145 -1.59 -0.13 -14.79
N SER A 146 -2.21 0.57 -15.74
CA SER A 146 -3.23 0.04 -16.64
C SER A 146 -2.94 0.51 -18.07
N THR A 147 -3.35 -0.26 -19.07
CA THR A 147 -3.02 -0.03 -20.48
C THR A 147 -4.24 -0.06 -21.38
N ILE A 148 -4.25 0.75 -22.42
CA ILE A 148 -5.25 0.72 -23.49
C ILE A 148 -4.58 0.91 -24.85
N THR A 149 -4.99 0.12 -25.84
CA THR A 149 -4.48 0.20 -27.21
C THR A 149 -5.46 0.98 -28.08
N ILE A 150 -4.95 2.03 -28.74
CA ILE A 150 -5.69 2.85 -29.69
C ILE A 150 -5.12 2.61 -31.09
N THR A 151 -6.01 2.32 -32.05
CA THR A 151 -5.65 2.13 -33.47
C THR A 151 -6.21 3.26 -34.32
N GLN A 152 -5.84 3.31 -35.59
CA GLN A 152 -6.38 4.25 -36.55
C GLN A 152 -6.89 3.46 -37.75
N ASN A 153 -8.09 3.80 -38.23
CA ASN A 153 -8.56 3.32 -39.52
C ASN A 153 -8.11 4.33 -40.59
N THR A 154 -7.18 3.90 -41.42
CA THR A 154 -6.63 4.68 -42.54
C THR A 154 -7.57 4.66 -43.72
#